data_AF-A0A2R4M926-F1
#
_entry.id   AF-A0A2R4M926-F1
#
_cell.length_a   1.000
_cell.length_b   1.000
_cell.length_c   1.000
_cell.angle_alpha   90.00
_cell.angle_beta   90.00
_cell.angle_gamma   90.00
#
_symmetry.space_group_name_H-M   'P 1'
#
loop_
_entity.id
_entity.type
_entity.pdbx_description
1 polymer ?
#
loop_
_entity_poly.entity_id
_entity_poly.type
_entity_poly.pdbx_seq_one_letter_code
_entity_poly.pdbx_strand_id
1 'polypeptide(L)'
;MGCGVNIVTTRLGEERRGITATAVCSVCAEPATILACTNQNTGTFKMIRDAGHFAVNILDYEHQNTAETFAGRSGLQGDDRFESSAWANGDVLGCQF
;
A
#
# COMPACT_ATOMS: atom_id res chain seq x y z
N MET A 1 22.65 -0.20 -4.04
CA MET A 1 21.56 -0.95 -3.39
C MET A 1 20.28 -0.65 -4.15
N GLY A 2 19.63 -1.65 -4.74
CA GLY A 2 18.29 -1.51 -5.33
C GLY A 2 17.27 -2.07 -4.34
N CYS A 3 16.19 -1.35 -4.10
CA CYS A 3 15.04 -1.83 -3.34
C CYS A 3 13.85 -1.93 -4.30
N GLY A 4 13.02 -2.96 -4.13
CA GLY A 4 11.75 -3.06 -4.86
C GLY A 4 10.82 -1.92 -4.45
N VAL A 5 10.04 -1.41 -5.40
CA VAL A 5 8.98 -0.45 -5.12
C VAL A 5 7.70 -1.22 -4.87
N ASN A 6 7.03 -0.93 -3.77
CA ASN A 6 5.79 -1.57 -3.39
C ASN A 6 4.74 -0.51 -3.07
N ILE A 7 3.47 -0.89 -3.12
CA ILE A 7 2.37 -0.08 -2.59
C ILE A 7 1.80 -0.80 -1.39
N VAL A 8 1.82 -0.13 -0.25
CA VAL A 8 1.12 -0.59 0.96
C VAL A 8 -0.27 0.01 0.94
N THR A 9 -1.30 -0.83 0.95
CA THR A 9 -2.71 -0.42 0.95
C THR A 9 -3.41 -0.88 2.22
N THR A 10 -4.47 -0.18 2.59
CA THR A 10 -5.38 -0.56 3.68
C THR A 10 -6.78 -0.02 3.37
N ARG A 11 -7.78 -0.58 4.05
CA ARG A 11 -9.18 -0.21 3.92
C ARG A 11 -9.81 -0.21 5.31
N LEU A 12 -10.65 0.79 5.58
CA LEU A 12 -11.49 0.82 6.77
C LEU A 12 -12.91 1.26 6.36
N GLY A 13 -13.87 0.34 6.42
CA GLY A 13 -15.21 0.59 5.89
C GLY A 13 -15.17 0.77 4.37
N GLU A 14 -15.65 1.92 3.88
CA GLU A 14 -15.58 2.29 2.45
C GLU A 14 -14.34 3.11 2.09
N GLU A 15 -13.58 3.60 3.07
CA GLU A 15 -12.42 4.46 2.81
C GLU A 15 -11.17 3.61 2.56
N ARG A 16 -10.44 3.92 1.48
CA ARG A 16 -9.20 3.25 1.12
C ARG A 16 -8.03 4.22 1.17
N ARG A 17 -6.88 3.71 1.60
CA ARG A 17 -5.62 4.46 1.56
C ARG A 17 -4.48 3.59 1.12
N GLY A 18 -3.53 4.21 0.44
CA GLY A 18 -2.28 3.56 0.10
C GLY A 18 -1.11 4.52 0.05
N ILE A 19 0.09 3.96 0.09
CA ILE A 19 1.35 4.69 -0.02
C ILE A 19 2.40 3.86 -0.75
N THR A 20 3.21 4.52 -1.57
CA THR A 20 4.41 3.91 -2.14
C THR A 20 5.47 3.73 -1.05
N ALA A 21 5.94 2.50 -0.89
CA ALA A 21 6.91 2.10 0.12
C ALA A 21 8.03 1.26 -0.50
N THR A 22 9.27 1.66 -0.20
CA THR A 22 10.48 0.91 -0.55
C THR A 22 11.04 0.11 0.62
N ALA A 23 10.62 0.45 1.84
CA ALA A 23 11.05 -0.21 3.07
C ALA A 23 10.09 -1.35 3.43
N VAL A 24 10.08 -2.39 2.60
CA VAL A 24 9.33 -3.63 2.82
C VAL A 24 10.30 -4.81 2.79
N CYS A 25 10.25 -5.66 3.81
CA CYS A 25 11.14 -6.81 3.96
C CYS A 25 10.37 -8.05 4.42
N SER A 26 10.70 -9.22 3.86
CA SER A 26 10.27 -10.51 4.41
C SER A 26 11.05 -10.79 5.70
N VAL A 27 10.35 -11.18 6.76
CA VAL A 27 10.93 -11.43 8.10
C VAL A 27 10.99 -12.91 8.41
N CYS A 28 9.90 -13.63 8.14
CA CYS A 28 9.80 -15.06 8.44
C CYS A 28 8.91 -15.76 7.42
N ALA A 29 9.26 -16.99 7.04
CA ALA A 29 8.44 -17.82 6.17
C ALA A 29 7.36 -18.60 6.96
N GLU A 30 7.65 -18.99 8.20
CA GLU A 30 6.74 -19.74 9.07
C GLU A 30 6.83 -19.25 10.52
N PRO A 31 5.79 -18.55 11.05
CA PRO A 31 4.62 -18.05 10.32
C PRO A 31 5.00 -16.94 9.32
N ALA A 32 4.37 -16.94 8.14
CA ALA A 32 4.65 -15.96 7.09
C ALA A 32 4.47 -14.52 7.62
N THR A 33 5.57 -13.77 7.70
CA THR A 33 5.64 -12.44 8.32
C THR A 33 6.39 -11.47 7.43
N ILE A 34 5.79 -10.31 7.17
CA ILE A 34 6.36 -9.22 6.38
C ILE A 34 6.37 -7.95 7.24
N LEU A 35 7.44 -7.16 7.15
CA LEU A 35 7.56 -5.85 7.76
C LEU A 35 7.45 -4.76 6.69
N ALA A 36 6.61 -3.75 6.93
CA ALA A 36 6.54 -2.54 6.12
C ALA A 36 6.72 -1.31 7.01
N CYS A 37 7.74 -0.51 6.72
CA CYS A 37 8.00 0.73 7.45
C CYS A 37 7.25 1.88 6.79
N THR A 38 6.34 2.52 7.54
CA THR A 38 5.56 3.67 7.09
C THR A 38 5.80 4.86 8.01
N ASN A 39 5.68 6.07 7.45
CA ASN A 39 5.83 7.29 8.25
C ASN A 39 4.57 7.51 9.11
N GLN A 40 4.75 7.62 10.43
CA GLN A 40 3.67 7.75 11.41
C GLN A 40 2.82 9.01 11.23
N ASN A 41 3.35 10.04 10.59
CA ASN A 41 2.63 11.28 10.31
C ASN A 41 1.70 11.17 9.10
N THR A 42 1.72 10.05 8.37
CA THR A 42 0.85 9.85 7.20
C THR A 42 -0.53 9.39 7.63
N GLY A 43 -1.57 9.83 6.91
CA GLY A 43 -2.92 9.34 7.13
C GLY A 43 -3.06 7.83 6.87
N THR A 44 -2.21 7.27 6.00
CA THR A 44 -2.15 5.82 5.74
C THR A 44 -1.70 5.05 6.98
N PHE A 45 -0.67 5.50 7.72
CA PHE A 45 -0.26 4.83 8.96
C PHE A 45 -1.39 4.79 10.00
N LYS A 46 -2.08 5.93 10.20
CA LYS A 46 -3.22 5.99 11.14
C LYS A 46 -4.31 5.00 10.76
N MET A 47 -4.68 4.94 9.47
CA MET A 47 -5.68 3.99 9.00
C MET A 47 -5.23 2.54 9.11
N ILE A 48 -3.96 2.21 8.80
CA ILE A 48 -3.43 0.84 8.99
C ILE A 48 -3.56 0.42 10.46
N ARG A 49 -3.21 1.32 11.38
CA ARG A 49 -3.32 1.07 12.82
C ARG A 49 -4.77 0.84 13.24
N ASP A 50 -5.71 1.63 12.72
CA ASP A 50 -7.11 1.57 13.10
C ASP A 50 -7.84 0.38 12.43
N ALA A 51 -7.48 0.01 11.20
CA ALA A 51 -8.00 -1.17 10.49
C ALA A 51 -7.41 -2.49 11.01
N GLY A 52 -6.18 -2.47 11.51
CA GLY A 52 -5.47 -3.66 11.98
C GLY A 52 -4.96 -4.58 10.87
N HIS A 53 -5.09 -4.17 9.61
CA HIS A 53 -4.63 -4.91 8.44
C HIS A 53 -4.11 -4.01 7.32
N PHE A 54 -3.24 -4.57 6.48
CA PHE A 54 -2.73 -3.94 5.26
C PHE A 54 -2.42 -5.01 4.21
N ALA A 55 -2.30 -4.60 2.95
CA ALA A 55 -1.74 -5.40 1.87
C ALA A 55 -0.46 -4.76 1.34
N VAL A 56 0.41 -5.59 0.78
CA VAL A 56 1.64 -5.18 0.11
C VAL A 56 1.53 -5.63 -1.34
N ASN A 57 1.56 -4.66 -2.25
CA ASN A 57 1.50 -4.88 -3.68
C ASN A 57 2.88 -4.58 -4.27
N ILE A 58 3.52 -5.60 -4.82
CA ILE A 58 4.85 -5.49 -5.41
C ILE A 58 4.69 -4.96 -6.83
N LEU A 59 5.37 -3.86 -7.17
CA LEU A 59 5.26 -3.26 -8.49
C LEU A 59 6.35 -3.78 -9.44
N ASP A 60 5.97 -3.95 -10.70
CA ASP A 60 6.92 -4.11 -11.81
C ASP A 60 7.28 -2.73 -12.39
N TYR A 61 8.28 -2.70 -13.27
CA TYR A 61 8.79 -1.49 -13.93
C TYR A 61 7.70 -0.70 -14.65
N GLU A 62 6.73 -1.39 -15.26
CA GLU A 62 5.62 -0.78 -16.00
C GLU A 62 4.65 0.02 -15.11
N HIS A 63 4.66 -0.22 -13.79
CA HIS A 63 3.76 0.44 -12.83
C HIS A 63 4.32 1.74 -12.24
N GLN A 64 5.27 2.40 -12.93
CA GLN A 64 5.87 3.66 -12.46
C GLN A 64 4.81 4.74 -12.17
N ASN A 65 3.79 4.88 -13.03
CA ASN A 65 2.75 5.90 -12.83
C ASN A 65 1.94 5.65 -11.54
N THR A 66 1.64 4.39 -11.24
CA THR A 66 0.99 4.00 -9.99
C THR A 66 1.91 4.31 -8.80
N ALA A 67 3.20 3.98 -8.89
CA ALA A 67 4.17 4.33 -7.86
C ALA A 67 4.23 5.85 -7.59
N GLU A 68 4.18 6.68 -8.62
CA GLU A 68 4.22 8.14 -8.49
C GLU A 68 2.92 8.70 -7.91
N THR A 69 1.78 8.13 -8.28
CA THR A 69 0.46 8.48 -7.72
C THR A 69 0.43 8.23 -6.22
N PHE A 70 0.84 7.04 -5.79
CA PHE A 70 0.84 6.65 -4.38
C PHE A 70 1.99 7.27 -3.57
N ALA A 71 3.01 7.83 -4.25
CA ALA A 71 4.04 8.69 -3.64
C ALA A 71 3.56 10.14 -3.44
N GLY A 72 2.34 10.48 -3.87
CA GLY A 72 1.76 11.81 -3.74
C GLY A 72 2.22 12.81 -4.80
N ARG A 73 2.85 12.35 -5.90
CA ARG A 73 3.32 13.24 -6.98
C ARG A 73 2.19 13.69 -7.92
N SER A 74 1.09 12.94 -7.97
CA SER A 74 -0.07 13.28 -8.82
C SER A 74 -1.02 14.30 -8.20
N GLY A 75 -0.84 14.68 -6.92
CA GLY A 75 -1.77 15.54 -6.19
C GLY A 75 -3.06 14.86 -5.71
N LEU A 76 -3.30 13.60 -6.10
CA LEU A 76 -4.45 12.80 -5.67
C LEU A 76 -4.31 12.39 -4.19
N GLN A 77 -5.43 12.33 -3.48
CA GLN A 77 -5.47 12.02 -2.05
C GLN A 77 -6.46 10.90 -1.74
N GLY A 78 -6.15 10.10 -0.72
CA GLY A 78 -7.05 9.06 -0.22
C GLY A 78 -7.51 8.11 -1.33
N ASP A 79 -8.83 8.03 -1.49
CA ASP A 79 -9.53 7.11 -2.38
C ASP A 79 -9.32 7.45 -3.87
N ASP A 80 -9.12 8.74 -4.21
CA ASP A 80 -8.91 9.21 -5.58
C ASP A 80 -7.69 8.55 -6.26
N ARG A 81 -6.73 8.07 -5.47
CA ARG A 81 -5.53 7.37 -5.96
C ARG A 81 -5.84 6.02 -6.58
N PHE A 82 -6.98 5.43 -6.23
CA PHE A 82 -7.40 4.12 -6.70
C PHE A 82 -8.23 4.20 -7.99
N GLU A 83 -8.58 5.39 -8.47
CA GLU A 83 -9.33 5.55 -9.73
C GLU A 83 -8.47 5.32 -10.97
N SER A 84 -7.16 5.56 -10.88
CA SER A 84 -6.26 5.51 -12.04
C SER A 84 -5.84 4.10 -12.45
N SER A 85 -6.11 3.09 -11.62
CA SER A 85 -5.62 1.72 -11.80
C SER A 85 -6.73 0.72 -11.50
N ALA A 86 -6.74 -0.43 -12.17
CA ALA A 86 -7.72 -1.49 -11.94
C ALA A 86 -7.41 -2.26 -10.65
N TRP A 87 -7.74 -1.66 -9.51
CA TRP A 87 -7.60 -2.27 -8.19
C TRP A 87 -8.76 -3.23 -7.91
N ALA A 88 -8.45 -4.44 -7.45
CA ALA A 88 -9.45 -5.41 -7.02
C ALA A 88 -9.40 -5.63 -5.51
N ASN A 89 -10.51 -6.02 -4.89
CA ASN A 89 -10.56 -6.29 -3.46
C ASN A 89 -10.09 -7.71 -3.17
N GLY A 90 -9.17 -7.87 -2.21
CA GLY A 90 -8.68 -9.16 -1.74
C GLY A 90 -9.73 -9.93 -0.96
N ASP A 91 -9.83 -11.24 -1.22
CA ASP A 91 -10.85 -12.13 -0.67
C ASP A 91 -10.77 -12.32 0.86
N VAL A 92 -9.61 -12.05 1.46
CA VAL A 92 -9.36 -12.36 2.88
C VAL A 92 -9.71 -11.19 3.83
N LEU A 93 -9.41 -9.95 3.43
CA LEU A 93 -9.57 -8.76 4.28
C LEU A 93 -10.11 -7.52 3.53
N GLY A 94 -10.50 -7.67 2.27
CA GLY A 94 -10.95 -6.53 1.44
C GLY A 94 -9.85 -5.52 1.10
N CYS A 95 -8.58 -5.80 1.44
CA CYS A 95 -7.44 -4.99 1.03
C CYS A 95 -7.23 -5.08 -0.48
N GLN A 96 -6.86 -3.97 -1.12
CA GLN A 96 -6.77 -3.92 -2.58
C GLN A 96 -5.43 -4.42 -3.12
N PHE A 97 -5.49 -5.17 -4.23
CA PHE A 97 -4.34 -5.60 -5.03
C PHE A 97 -4.34 -4.99 -6.42
#